data_AF-A0A9J6DAV8-F1
#
_entry.id   AF-A0A9J6DAV8-F1
#
_cell.length_a   1.000
_cell.length_b   1.000
_cell.length_c   1.000
_cell.angle_alpha   90.00
_cell.angle_beta   90.00
_cell.angle_gamma   90.00
#
_symmetry.space_group_name_H-M   'P 1'
#
loop_
_entity.id
_entity.type
_entity.pdbx_description
1 polymer ?
#
loop_
_entity_poly.entity_id
_entity_poly.type
_entity_poly.pdbx_seq_one_letter_code
_entity_poly.pdbx_strand_id
1 'polypeptide(L)'
;MLRMRVKLATQIFSNSVAKGILFYAKRGASRLTNVEPTVEFTLFLNDLFDALNRRFPAEGLKLEGRDFCVLESASAWLDSWEQQVVSGEIHKDLFLTQSTAEGLRVTLKSVRELSIYLLKDCDFKYVLTAKMNQDPLERFFGIIRQAGGQNEHPTFPTFLQLYRMLSLYSLVKPPKFGNCTLPDKRQAAVVTLSDIREIYKGSAAQRTGKLDELKRKLDGLIDEGSWECDDVFDFDDPDTDATVVECIVYYVTGFVSRKLRNGTTCSICKNALQGKQGLASVPEADLVNCKTRGWLTHPNMHLFDFFKYTEEQFAKYAGDRDAYDKTTDAVLENFHFTFPCGTHKEEMLAKLLHYYICLRMRQYCRQLKNRHEKKSHDLRKMAKLV
;
A
#
# COMPACT_ATOMS: atom_id res chain seq x y z
N MET A 1 11.13 2.82 -16.63
CA MET A 1 11.59 3.58 -15.44
C MET A 1 11.12 2.96 -14.11
N LEU A 2 11.04 1.61 -14.00
CA LEU A 2 10.61 0.93 -12.76
C LEU A 2 11.72 0.91 -11.69
N ARG A 3 12.98 0.86 -12.12
CA ARG A 3 14.17 0.76 -11.24
C ARG A 3 14.35 1.95 -10.27
N MET A 4 13.76 3.11 -10.55
CA MET A 4 13.86 4.31 -9.69
C MET A 4 12.69 4.44 -8.70
N ARG A 5 11.73 3.49 -8.70
CA ARG A 5 10.55 3.57 -7.83
C ARG A 5 10.87 2.96 -6.47
N VAL A 6 11.26 3.81 -5.52
CA VAL A 6 11.53 3.42 -4.11
C VAL A 6 10.36 2.62 -3.50
N LYS A 7 9.12 2.95 -3.87
CA LYS A 7 7.91 2.21 -3.47
C LYS A 7 8.03 0.69 -3.67
N LEU A 8 8.57 0.24 -4.81
CA LEU A 8 8.68 -1.18 -5.11
C LEU A 8 9.69 -1.88 -4.19
N ALA A 9 10.84 -1.24 -3.93
CA ALA A 9 11.85 -1.76 -3.02
C ALA A 9 11.31 -1.83 -1.57
N THR A 10 10.62 -0.78 -1.10
CA THR A 10 10.01 -0.77 0.24
C THR A 10 8.89 -1.77 0.39
N GLN A 11 8.20 -2.14 -0.70
CA GLN A 11 7.17 -3.18 -0.67
C GLN A 11 7.80 -4.58 -0.52
N ILE A 12 8.90 -4.85 -1.22
CA ILE A 12 9.66 -6.10 -1.13
C ILE A 12 10.22 -6.28 0.28
N PHE A 13 10.95 -5.29 0.79
CA PHE A 13 11.57 -5.34 2.11
C PHE A 13 10.61 -4.84 3.19
N SER A 14 9.48 -5.53 3.35
CA SER A 14 8.45 -5.16 4.31
C SER A 14 8.15 -6.26 5.32
N ASN A 15 7.72 -5.85 6.51
CA ASN A 15 7.21 -6.76 7.54
C ASN A 15 6.07 -7.67 7.01
N SER A 16 5.25 -7.17 6.09
CA SER A 16 4.17 -7.93 5.46
C SER A 16 4.70 -9.07 4.59
N VAL A 17 5.75 -8.80 3.79
CA VAL A 17 6.40 -9.82 2.96
C VAL A 17 7.10 -10.87 3.83
N ALA A 18 7.85 -10.46 4.85
CA ALA A 18 8.51 -11.38 5.79
C ALA A 18 7.50 -12.35 6.43
N LYS A 19 6.35 -11.83 6.88
CA LYS A 19 5.25 -12.65 7.43
C LYS A 19 4.61 -13.54 6.39
N GLY A 20 4.45 -13.05 5.16
CA GLY A 20 3.96 -13.85 4.03
C GLY A 20 4.86 -15.04 3.74
N ILE A 21 6.17 -14.82 3.63
CA ILE A 21 7.17 -15.88 3.39
C ILE A 21 7.05 -16.98 4.47
N LEU A 22 7.05 -16.59 5.76
CA LEU A 22 6.87 -17.55 6.86
C LEU A 22 5.52 -18.26 6.81
N PHE A 23 4.44 -17.55 6.46
CA PHE A 23 3.10 -18.12 6.36
C PHE A 23 3.02 -19.23 5.31
N TYR A 24 3.56 -18.99 4.12
CA TYR A 24 3.57 -19.97 3.03
C TYR A 24 4.57 -21.11 3.30
N ALA A 25 5.74 -20.82 3.85
CA ALA A 25 6.73 -21.85 4.20
C ALA A 25 6.18 -22.85 5.23
N LYS A 26 5.47 -22.37 6.27
CA LYS A 26 4.82 -23.24 7.28
C LYS A 26 3.74 -24.16 6.70
N ARG A 27 3.18 -23.81 5.54
CA ARG A 27 2.15 -24.58 4.83
C ARG A 27 2.72 -25.46 3.71
N GLY A 28 4.04 -25.65 3.68
CA GLY A 28 4.67 -26.62 2.80
C GLY A 28 4.82 -26.16 1.35
N ALA A 29 4.83 -24.85 1.08
CA ALA A 29 5.07 -24.33 -0.27
C ALA A 29 6.45 -24.81 -0.79
N SER A 30 6.46 -25.59 -1.86
CA SER A 30 7.63 -26.32 -2.38
C SER A 30 8.83 -25.43 -2.72
N ARG A 31 8.57 -24.17 -3.10
CA ARG A 31 9.59 -23.18 -3.48
C ARG A 31 10.19 -22.40 -2.31
N LEU A 32 9.67 -22.58 -1.09
CA LEU A 32 10.05 -21.81 0.09
C LEU A 32 10.71 -22.70 1.14
N THR A 33 11.91 -23.18 0.84
CA THR A 33 12.79 -23.91 1.77
C THR A 33 13.87 -22.98 2.31
N ASN A 34 14.27 -23.19 3.59
CA ASN A 34 15.32 -22.40 4.26
C ASN A 34 15.08 -20.87 4.17
N VAL A 35 13.87 -20.43 4.55
CA VAL A 35 13.43 -19.05 4.38
C VAL A 35 13.94 -18.10 5.46
N GLU A 36 14.43 -18.65 6.57
CA GLU A 36 14.80 -17.93 7.78
C GLU A 36 15.79 -16.79 7.48
N PRO A 37 16.91 -17.00 6.76
CA PRO A 37 17.85 -15.92 6.47
C PRO A 37 17.23 -14.80 5.61
N THR A 38 16.34 -15.15 4.68
CA THR A 38 15.66 -14.17 3.82
C THR A 38 14.67 -13.33 4.63
N VAL A 39 13.94 -13.97 5.55
CA VAL A 39 13.00 -13.31 6.46
C VAL A 39 13.74 -12.37 7.40
N GLU A 40 14.84 -12.82 8.00
CA GLU A 40 15.67 -12.00 8.88
C GLU A 40 16.24 -10.78 8.15
N PHE A 41 16.79 -10.97 6.95
CA PHE A 41 17.29 -9.87 6.13
C PHE A 41 16.19 -8.88 5.73
N THR A 42 15.00 -9.39 5.39
CA THR A 42 13.83 -8.57 5.04
C THR A 42 13.38 -7.70 6.22
N LEU A 43 13.34 -8.27 7.43
CA LEU A 43 12.99 -7.54 8.64
C LEU A 43 14.07 -6.54 9.03
N PHE A 44 15.35 -6.92 8.92
CA PHE A 44 16.48 -6.03 9.12
C PHE A 44 16.37 -4.77 8.25
N LEU A 45 16.16 -4.94 6.94
CA LEU A 45 16.00 -3.81 6.02
C LEU A 45 14.73 -3.00 6.29
N ASN A 46 13.60 -3.64 6.62
CA ASN A 46 12.37 -2.95 7.00
C ASN A 46 12.62 -2.03 8.20
N ASP A 47 13.19 -2.56 9.27
CA ASP A 47 13.39 -1.83 10.52
C ASP A 47 14.43 -0.72 10.35
N LEU A 48 15.50 -0.99 9.58
CA LEU A 48 16.50 0.01 9.25
C LEU A 48 15.91 1.17 8.44
N PHE A 49 15.11 0.87 7.41
CA PHE A 49 14.47 1.88 6.58
C PHE A 49 13.46 2.71 7.39
N ASP A 50 12.69 2.07 8.26
CA ASP A 50 11.74 2.75 9.15
C ASP A 50 12.48 3.70 10.12
N ALA A 51 13.57 3.26 10.74
CA ALA A 51 14.39 4.09 11.62
C ALA A 51 15.00 5.31 10.88
N LEU A 52 15.40 5.14 9.62
CA LEU A 52 15.94 6.22 8.78
C LEU A 52 14.86 7.13 8.16
N ASN A 53 13.57 6.81 8.30
CA ASN A 53 12.47 7.53 7.66
C ASN A 53 11.28 7.79 8.60
N ARG A 54 11.53 8.13 9.87
CA ARG A 54 10.50 8.53 10.83
C ARG A 54 9.90 9.88 10.46
N ARG A 55 8.57 9.91 10.24
CA ARG A 55 7.84 11.05 9.66
C ARG A 55 6.96 11.81 10.63
N PHE A 56 6.50 11.16 11.69
CA PHE A 56 5.51 11.72 12.61
C PHE A 56 6.02 11.70 14.06
N PRO A 57 5.57 12.63 14.91
CA PRO A 57 6.04 12.73 16.30
C PRO A 57 5.89 11.44 17.13
N ALA A 58 4.83 10.66 16.87
CA ALA A 58 4.58 9.41 17.58
C ALA A 58 5.66 8.35 17.33
N GLU A 59 6.30 8.38 16.16
CA GLU A 59 7.32 7.43 15.72
C GLU A 59 8.72 8.07 15.73
N GLY A 60 8.87 9.34 16.13
CA GLY A 60 10.15 10.03 16.10
C GLY A 60 11.21 9.33 16.97
N LEU A 61 12.47 9.42 16.56
CA LEU A 61 13.61 8.90 17.32
C LEU A 61 13.64 9.54 18.71
N LYS A 62 13.78 8.70 19.74
CA LYS A 62 13.91 9.07 21.16
C LYS A 62 15.08 8.31 21.75
N LEU A 63 15.73 8.86 22.78
CA LEU A 63 16.95 8.28 23.37
C LEU A 63 16.77 6.83 23.86
N GLU A 64 15.60 6.51 24.43
CA GLU A 64 15.25 5.15 24.89
C GLU A 64 14.47 4.36 23.83
N GLY A 65 14.44 4.86 22.59
CA GLY A 65 13.72 4.25 21.49
C GLY A 65 14.48 3.09 20.85
N ARG A 66 13.74 2.12 20.30
CA ARG A 66 14.29 0.97 19.56
C ARG A 66 15.18 1.37 18.39
N ASP A 67 14.92 2.53 17.79
CA ASP A 67 15.58 2.97 16.56
C ASP A 67 17.10 3.15 16.72
N PHE A 68 17.58 3.58 17.89
CA PHE A 68 19.03 3.68 18.12
C PHE A 68 19.70 2.30 18.12
N CYS A 69 19.07 1.30 18.74
CA CYS A 69 19.54 -0.08 18.71
C CYS A 69 19.54 -0.67 17.29
N VAL A 70 18.56 -0.29 16.46
CA VAL A 70 18.50 -0.69 15.04
C VAL A 70 19.68 -0.10 14.27
N LEU A 71 19.96 1.21 14.43
CA LEU A 71 21.07 1.88 13.75
C LEU A 71 22.44 1.30 14.18
N GLU A 72 22.62 1.03 15.47
CA GLU A 72 23.85 0.42 16.00
C GLU A 72 24.04 -1.01 15.51
N SER A 73 23.00 -1.84 15.60
CA SER A 73 23.02 -3.20 15.09
C SER A 73 23.28 -3.24 13.58
N ALA A 74 22.73 -2.30 12.81
CA ALA A 74 22.96 -2.20 11.38
C ALA A 74 24.42 -1.83 11.03
N SER A 75 25.02 -0.93 11.81
CA SER A 75 26.45 -0.61 11.64
C SER A 75 27.32 -1.83 11.92
N ALA A 76 27.08 -2.50 13.05
CA ALA A 76 27.84 -3.70 13.43
C ALA A 76 27.66 -4.85 12.42
N TRP A 77 26.44 -5.03 11.91
CA TRP A 77 26.14 -6.02 10.87
C TRP A 77 26.90 -5.74 9.57
N LEU A 78 26.93 -4.48 9.12
CA LEU A 78 27.64 -4.08 7.90
C LEU A 78 29.16 -4.31 8.02
N ASP A 79 29.74 -4.02 9.19
CA ASP A 79 31.16 -4.24 9.45
C ASP A 79 31.49 -5.74 9.55
N SER A 80 30.64 -6.53 10.19
CA SER A 80 30.79 -7.99 10.21
C SER A 80 30.69 -8.60 8.81
N TRP A 81 29.78 -8.09 7.97
CA TRP A 81 29.61 -8.58 6.59
C TRP A 81 30.82 -8.25 5.72
N GLU A 82 31.38 -7.05 5.84
CA GLU A 82 32.62 -6.69 5.13
C GLU A 82 33.82 -7.49 5.64
N GLN A 83 33.90 -7.78 6.94
CA GLN A 83 34.96 -8.60 7.51
C GLN A 83 34.98 -10.01 6.91
N GLN A 84 33.82 -10.61 6.60
CA GLN A 84 33.73 -11.90 5.91
C GLN A 84 34.29 -11.84 4.48
N VAL A 85 34.23 -10.68 3.81
CA VAL A 85 34.88 -10.48 2.50
C VAL A 85 36.40 -10.43 2.70
N VAL A 86 36.87 -9.71 3.73
CA VAL A 86 38.30 -9.55 4.03
C VAL A 86 38.93 -10.86 4.48
N SER A 87 38.22 -11.69 5.24
CA SER A 87 38.68 -13.03 5.65
C SER A 87 38.64 -14.07 4.51
N GLY A 88 38.01 -13.74 3.38
CA GLY A 88 37.86 -14.63 2.22
C GLY A 88 36.73 -15.66 2.35
N GLU A 89 35.86 -15.52 3.35
CA GLU A 89 34.68 -16.38 3.55
C GLU A 89 33.63 -16.17 2.47
N ILE A 90 33.51 -14.94 1.95
CA ILE A 90 32.60 -14.60 0.85
C ILE A 90 33.32 -13.85 -0.28
N HIS A 91 32.83 -14.04 -1.50
CA HIS A 91 33.36 -13.34 -2.67
C HIS A 91 32.97 -11.85 -2.64
N LYS A 92 33.85 -10.98 -3.16
CA LYS A 92 33.63 -9.51 -3.20
C LYS A 92 32.34 -9.12 -3.94
N ASP A 93 31.95 -9.88 -4.96
CA ASP A 93 30.72 -9.62 -5.73
C ASP A 93 29.42 -9.89 -4.94
N LEU A 94 29.53 -10.55 -3.78
CA LEU A 94 28.42 -10.78 -2.86
C LEU A 94 28.31 -9.68 -1.81
N PHE A 95 29.14 -8.65 -1.86
CA PHE A 95 29.07 -7.48 -0.99
C PHE A 95 28.56 -6.24 -1.75
N LEU A 96 28.17 -5.22 -1.00
CA LEU A 96 27.80 -3.93 -1.57
C LEU A 96 28.96 -3.31 -2.35
N THR A 97 28.64 -2.44 -3.32
CA THR A 97 29.69 -1.61 -3.94
C THR A 97 30.33 -0.75 -2.86
N GLN A 98 31.63 -0.48 -3.00
CA GLN A 98 32.39 0.32 -2.04
C GLN A 98 31.69 1.65 -1.72
N SER A 99 31.21 2.36 -2.75
CA SER A 99 30.46 3.62 -2.60
C SER A 99 29.16 3.47 -1.81
N THR A 100 28.45 2.35 -1.98
CA THR A 100 27.18 2.10 -1.27
C THR A 100 27.44 1.75 0.19
N ALA A 101 28.45 0.92 0.47
CA ALA A 101 28.85 0.57 1.83
C ALA A 101 29.33 1.80 2.61
N GLU A 102 30.23 2.60 2.03
CA GLU A 102 30.73 3.84 2.63
C GLU A 102 29.59 4.85 2.87
N GLY A 103 28.72 5.06 1.86
CA GLY A 103 27.57 5.95 1.99
C GLY A 103 26.60 5.52 3.09
N LEU A 104 26.34 4.21 3.21
CA LEU A 104 25.50 3.66 4.28
C LEU A 104 26.15 3.88 5.64
N ARG A 105 27.46 3.59 5.81
CA ARG A 105 28.18 3.84 7.08
C ARG A 105 28.10 5.29 7.52
N VAL A 106 28.37 6.22 6.60
CA VAL A 106 28.28 7.66 6.87
C VAL A 106 26.87 8.04 7.27
N THR A 107 25.85 7.50 6.60
CA THR A 107 24.43 7.74 6.92
C THR A 107 24.10 7.26 8.33
N LEU A 108 24.43 6.01 8.66
CA LEU A 108 24.13 5.41 9.98
C LEU A 108 24.81 6.20 11.10
N LYS A 109 26.10 6.49 10.94
CA LYS A 109 26.87 7.27 11.92
C LYS A 109 26.31 8.68 12.07
N SER A 110 26.10 9.39 10.96
CA SER A 110 25.65 10.79 10.98
C SER A 110 24.24 10.92 11.57
N VAL A 111 23.30 10.06 11.19
CA VAL A 111 21.93 10.08 11.73
C VAL A 111 21.95 9.80 13.22
N ARG A 112 22.75 8.81 13.68
CA ARG A 112 22.87 8.49 15.11
C ARG A 112 23.47 9.65 15.90
N GLU A 113 24.64 10.14 15.52
CA GLU A 113 25.35 11.20 16.26
C GLU A 113 24.56 12.51 16.26
N LEU A 114 24.00 12.91 15.11
CA LEU A 114 23.17 14.10 15.01
C LEU A 114 21.90 13.97 15.85
N SER A 115 21.25 12.80 15.85
CA SER A 115 20.05 12.58 16.67
C SER A 115 20.38 12.62 18.16
N ILE A 116 21.53 12.08 18.59
CA ILE A 116 21.99 12.17 19.98
C ILE A 116 22.20 13.64 20.36
N TYR A 117 22.89 14.42 19.53
CA TYR A 117 23.13 15.85 19.76
C TYR A 117 21.81 16.63 19.88
N LEU A 118 20.87 16.41 18.95
CA LEU A 118 19.58 17.08 18.97
C LEU A 118 18.76 16.75 20.23
N LEU A 119 18.80 15.49 20.67
CA LEU A 119 18.02 15.04 21.83
C LEU A 119 18.66 15.41 23.17
N LYS A 120 20.00 15.33 23.29
CA LYS A 120 20.72 15.58 24.56
C LYS A 120 21.13 17.03 24.74
N ASP A 121 21.76 17.62 23.72
CA ASP A 121 22.40 18.94 23.84
C ASP A 121 21.44 20.07 23.46
N CYS A 122 20.49 19.80 22.55
CA CYS A 122 19.50 20.78 22.10
C CYS A 122 18.09 20.60 22.70
N ASP A 123 17.90 19.61 23.60
CA ASP A 123 16.65 19.33 24.32
C ASP A 123 15.41 19.11 23.42
N PHE A 124 15.60 18.49 22.24
CA PHE A 124 14.48 18.08 21.40
C PHE A 124 13.78 16.85 21.99
N LYS A 125 12.44 16.84 21.97
CA LYS A 125 11.65 15.69 22.46
C LYS A 125 11.75 14.44 21.59
N TYR A 126 11.98 14.62 20.29
CA TYR A 126 12.10 13.56 19.30
C TYR A 126 12.79 14.10 18.03
N VAL A 127 13.32 13.20 17.20
CA VAL A 127 13.93 13.53 15.90
C VAL A 127 13.19 12.84 14.76
N LEU A 128 12.89 13.58 13.69
CA LEU A 128 12.25 13.05 12.48
C LEU A 128 13.31 12.79 11.41
N THR A 129 13.79 11.56 11.31
CA THR A 129 14.85 11.17 10.36
C THR A 129 14.44 11.34 8.90
N ALA A 130 13.15 11.33 8.58
CA ALA A 130 12.64 11.68 7.25
C ALA A 130 12.93 13.13 6.83
N LYS A 131 13.42 13.99 7.74
CA LYS A 131 13.88 15.35 7.42
C LYS A 131 15.35 15.40 7.00
N MET A 132 16.08 14.31 7.14
CA MET A 132 17.51 14.20 6.81
C MET A 132 17.74 13.64 5.40
N ASN A 133 16.68 13.43 4.61
CA ASN A 133 16.75 12.92 3.24
C ASN A 133 16.43 14.02 2.20
N GLN A 134 16.66 13.70 0.92
CA GLN A 134 16.43 14.61 -0.20
C GLN A 134 14.99 14.55 -0.78
N ASP A 135 14.08 13.76 -0.21
CA ASP A 135 12.70 13.64 -0.69
C ASP A 135 12.00 15.01 -0.85
N PRO A 136 12.15 15.98 0.08
CA PRO A 136 11.55 17.30 -0.09
C PRO A 136 12.04 18.03 -1.34
N LEU A 137 13.32 17.86 -1.70
CA LEU A 137 13.94 18.45 -2.88
C LEU A 137 13.47 17.75 -4.16
N GLU A 138 13.39 16.41 -4.16
CA GLU A 138 12.86 15.66 -5.29
C GLU A 138 11.39 15.99 -5.56
N ARG A 139 10.59 16.13 -4.49
CA ARG A 139 9.21 16.60 -4.58
C ARG A 139 9.14 18.01 -5.15
N PHE A 140 10.05 18.90 -4.75
CA PHE A 140 10.13 20.24 -5.30
C PHE A 140 10.40 20.22 -6.82
N PHE A 141 11.34 19.40 -7.29
CA PHE A 141 11.54 19.21 -8.73
C PHE A 141 10.31 18.63 -9.43
N GLY A 142 9.57 17.74 -8.77
CA GLY A 142 8.28 17.24 -9.26
C GLY A 142 7.25 18.37 -9.45
N ILE A 143 7.13 19.27 -8.47
CA ILE A 143 6.23 20.43 -8.55
C ILE A 143 6.63 21.35 -9.70
N ILE A 144 7.93 21.63 -9.89
CA ILE A 144 8.40 22.46 -11.01
C ILE A 144 8.05 21.81 -12.36
N ARG A 145 8.32 20.51 -12.52
CA ARG A 145 7.96 19.79 -13.76
C ARG A 145 6.46 19.84 -14.02
N GLN A 146 5.64 19.64 -12.98
CA GLN A 146 4.18 19.73 -13.09
C GLN A 146 3.71 21.15 -13.46
N ALA A 147 4.33 22.18 -12.89
CA ALA A 147 4.03 23.58 -13.21
C ALA A 147 4.41 23.95 -14.65
N GLY A 148 5.38 23.25 -15.26
CA GLY A 148 5.73 23.35 -16.68
C GLY A 148 4.71 22.73 -17.64
N GLY A 149 3.67 22.05 -17.12
CA GLY A 149 2.63 21.42 -17.93
C GLY A 149 3.20 20.33 -18.83
N GLN A 150 3.09 20.52 -20.16
CA GLN A 150 3.63 19.58 -21.14
C GLN A 150 5.16 19.64 -21.29
N ASN A 151 5.81 20.65 -20.69
CA ASN A 151 7.25 20.78 -20.69
C ASN A 151 7.88 20.09 -19.47
N GLU A 152 7.94 18.76 -19.50
CA GLU A 152 8.49 17.94 -18.39
C GLU A 152 10.01 18.15 -18.18
N HIS A 153 10.70 18.71 -19.17
CA HIS A 153 12.13 18.99 -19.14
C HIS A 153 12.41 20.50 -19.37
N PRO A 154 12.07 21.37 -18.40
CA PRO A 154 12.24 22.80 -18.57
C PRO A 154 13.71 23.17 -18.77
N THR A 155 13.97 24.07 -19.73
CA THR A 155 15.28 24.69 -19.89
C THR A 155 15.61 25.57 -18.68
N PHE A 156 16.89 25.89 -18.47
CA PHE A 156 17.32 26.71 -17.33
C PHE A 156 16.55 28.04 -17.17
N PRO A 157 16.29 28.84 -18.23
CA PRO A 157 15.47 30.04 -18.10
C PRO A 157 14.02 29.76 -17.67
N THR A 158 13.43 28.68 -18.21
CA THR A 158 12.07 28.24 -17.89
C THR A 158 11.98 27.79 -16.43
N PHE A 159 12.97 27.00 -15.97
CA PHE A 159 13.09 26.57 -14.59
C PHE A 159 13.18 27.79 -13.65
N LEU A 160 14.00 28.79 -13.97
CA LEU A 160 14.15 29.99 -13.16
C LEU A 160 12.84 30.80 -13.07
N GLN A 161 12.10 30.89 -14.18
CA GLN A 161 10.79 31.54 -14.19
C GLN A 161 9.78 30.78 -13.33
N LEU A 162 9.68 29.45 -13.48
CA LEU A 162 8.80 28.60 -12.67
C LEU A 162 9.17 28.68 -11.18
N TYR A 163 10.47 28.63 -10.86
CA TYR A 163 10.98 28.80 -9.50
C TYR A 163 10.55 30.14 -8.89
N ARG A 164 10.74 31.26 -9.60
CA ARG A 164 10.34 32.60 -9.15
C ARG A 164 8.83 32.67 -8.92
N MET A 165 8.04 32.17 -9.88
CA MET A 165 6.58 32.15 -9.77
C MET A 165 6.11 31.35 -8.56
N LEU A 166 6.64 30.13 -8.35
CA LEU A 166 6.27 29.28 -7.21
C LEU A 166 6.69 29.88 -5.87
N SER A 167 7.87 30.52 -5.82
CA SER A 167 8.37 31.19 -4.61
C SER A 167 7.47 32.36 -4.22
N LEU A 168 7.09 33.20 -5.20
CA LEU A 168 6.16 34.32 -4.98
C LEU A 168 4.75 33.83 -4.64
N TYR A 169 4.26 32.79 -5.32
CA TYR A 169 2.93 32.23 -5.07
C TYR A 169 2.80 31.62 -3.67
N SER A 170 3.88 31.05 -3.13
CA SER A 170 3.90 30.51 -1.75
C SER A 170 3.85 31.59 -0.66
N LEU A 171 4.33 32.80 -0.96
CA LEU A 171 4.38 33.94 -0.03
C LEU A 171 3.16 34.85 -0.16
N VAL A 172 2.61 34.99 -1.36
CA VAL A 172 1.45 35.83 -1.66
C VAL A 172 0.19 34.97 -1.50
N LYS A 173 -0.43 35.01 -0.31
CA LYS A 173 -1.85 34.60 -0.21
C LYS A 173 -2.66 35.49 -1.16
N PRO A 174 -3.50 34.93 -2.04
CA PRO A 174 -4.37 35.77 -2.85
C PRO A 174 -5.27 36.61 -1.93
N PRO A 175 -5.47 37.90 -2.22
CA PRO A 175 -6.44 38.70 -1.48
C PRO A 175 -7.82 38.03 -1.60
N LYS A 176 -8.59 38.01 -0.51
CA LYS A 176 -9.90 37.36 -0.42
C LYS A 176 -10.94 37.82 -1.48
N PHE A 177 -10.62 38.84 -2.28
CA PHE A 177 -11.51 39.47 -3.26
C PHE A 177 -10.80 39.94 -4.56
N GLY A 178 -9.91 39.13 -5.15
CA GLY A 178 -9.28 39.45 -6.45
C GLY A 178 -10.00 38.81 -7.65
N ASN A 179 -10.44 39.62 -8.62
CA ASN A 179 -11.07 39.21 -9.89
C ASN A 179 -10.04 38.63 -10.90
N CYS A 180 -9.34 37.55 -10.56
CA CYS A 180 -8.49 36.84 -11.51
C CYS A 180 -9.09 35.46 -11.81
N THR A 181 -9.80 35.36 -12.93
CA THR A 181 -10.22 34.10 -13.54
C THR A 181 -9.03 33.42 -14.21
N LEU A 182 -8.63 32.25 -13.71
CA LEU A 182 -7.77 31.34 -14.44
C LEU A 182 -8.56 30.72 -15.60
N PRO A 183 -8.00 30.57 -16.82
CA PRO A 183 -8.69 29.95 -17.93
C PRO A 183 -8.88 28.46 -17.69
N ASP A 184 -10.01 27.99 -18.17
CA ASP A 184 -10.63 26.72 -17.85
C ASP A 184 -10.17 25.57 -18.77
N LYS A 185 -10.32 24.35 -18.24
CA LYS A 185 -10.39 23.03 -18.91
C LYS A 185 -9.10 22.22 -19.11
N ARG A 186 -9.08 21.05 -18.44
CA ARG A 186 -9.28 19.73 -19.09
C ARG A 186 -9.94 18.75 -18.12
N GLN A 187 -10.93 18.02 -18.65
CA GLN A 187 -11.87 17.13 -17.97
C GLN A 187 -11.20 15.87 -17.39
N ALA A 188 -11.35 15.71 -16.08
CA ALA A 188 -11.66 14.44 -15.41
C ALA A 188 -12.46 14.84 -14.16
N ALA A 189 -13.32 13.97 -13.64
CA ALA A 189 -14.23 14.29 -12.53
C ALA A 189 -13.44 14.73 -11.27
N VAL A 190 -13.28 16.05 -11.09
CA VAL A 190 -12.48 16.65 -10.02
C VAL A 190 -13.40 17.55 -9.20
N VAL A 191 -13.33 17.38 -7.89
CA VAL A 191 -13.91 18.27 -6.88
C VAL A 191 -13.76 19.72 -7.32
N THR A 192 -14.88 20.43 -7.45
CA THR A 192 -14.90 21.77 -8.01
C THR A 192 -14.61 22.83 -6.94
N LEU A 193 -14.09 24.00 -7.34
CA LEU A 193 -13.94 25.13 -6.41
C LEU A 193 -15.29 25.62 -5.86
N SER A 194 -16.41 25.32 -6.53
CA SER A 194 -17.76 25.51 -6.01
C SER A 194 -18.04 24.65 -4.78
N ASP A 195 -17.65 23.36 -4.78
CA ASP A 195 -17.82 22.46 -3.64
C ASP A 195 -17.08 22.99 -2.40
N ILE A 196 -15.88 23.55 -2.60
CA ILE A 196 -15.07 24.16 -1.54
C ILE A 196 -15.66 25.51 -1.09
N ARG A 197 -16.16 26.33 -2.03
CA ARG A 197 -16.79 27.63 -1.71
C ARG A 197 -18.07 27.48 -0.90
N GLU A 198 -18.85 26.43 -1.13
CA GLU A 198 -20.09 26.20 -0.39
C GLU A 198 -19.86 25.85 1.09
N ILE A 199 -18.70 25.26 1.42
CA ILE A 199 -18.28 25.00 2.81
C ILE A 199 -18.07 26.31 3.58
N TYR A 200 -17.58 27.35 2.90
CA TYR A 200 -17.34 28.67 3.51
C TYR A 200 -18.59 29.55 3.62
N LYS A 201 -19.67 29.24 2.88
CA LYS A 201 -20.92 30.03 2.84
C LYS A 201 -21.99 29.60 3.85
N GLY A 202 -21.88 28.42 4.47
CA GLY A 202 -22.87 27.89 5.42
C GLY A 202 -22.56 28.21 6.90
N SER A 203 -23.57 28.07 7.76
CA SER A 203 -23.42 28.11 9.22
C SER A 203 -22.53 26.95 9.72
N ALA A 204 -22.01 27.03 10.96
CA ALA A 204 -21.05 26.06 11.48
C ALA A 204 -21.54 24.59 11.38
N ALA A 205 -22.84 24.34 11.55
CA ALA A 205 -23.45 23.01 11.43
C ALA A 205 -23.62 22.53 9.96
N GLN A 206 -23.83 23.44 9.01
CA GLN A 206 -23.86 23.10 7.57
C GLN A 206 -22.45 22.86 7.01
N ARG A 207 -21.44 23.51 7.60
CA ARG A 207 -20.03 23.39 7.22
C ARG A 207 -19.47 21.99 7.50
N THR A 208 -19.84 21.38 8.64
CA THR A 208 -19.46 20.01 8.99
C THR A 208 -20.05 18.98 8.04
N GLY A 209 -21.34 19.08 7.70
CA GLY A 209 -21.98 18.15 6.75
C GLY A 209 -21.40 18.21 5.34
N LYS A 210 -21.14 19.42 4.82
CA LYS A 210 -20.53 19.59 3.48
C LYS A 210 -19.05 19.18 3.45
N LEU A 211 -18.33 19.33 4.56
CA LEU A 211 -16.95 18.86 4.69
C LEU A 211 -16.89 17.32 4.67
N ASP A 212 -17.85 16.65 5.32
CA ASP A 212 -17.91 15.19 5.33
C ASP A 212 -18.35 14.61 3.97
N GLU A 213 -19.21 15.32 3.23
CA GLU A 213 -19.53 14.96 1.84
C GLU A 213 -18.36 15.16 0.87
N LEU A 214 -17.56 16.22 1.07
CA LEU A 214 -16.33 16.45 0.31
C LEU A 214 -15.30 15.35 0.58
N LYS A 215 -15.11 14.97 1.86
CA LYS A 215 -14.25 13.83 2.24
C LYS A 215 -14.72 12.55 1.57
N ARG A 216 -16.02 12.25 1.59
CA ARG A 216 -16.58 11.06 0.93
C ARG A 216 -16.32 11.05 -0.59
N LYS A 217 -16.44 12.19 -1.26
CA LYS A 217 -16.10 12.33 -2.69
C LYS A 217 -14.60 12.17 -2.95
N LEU A 218 -13.76 12.72 -2.08
CA LEU A 218 -12.30 12.60 -2.16
C LEU A 218 -11.82 11.16 -1.92
N ASP A 219 -12.41 10.50 -0.93
CA ASP A 219 -12.17 9.09 -0.59
C ASP A 219 -12.58 8.19 -1.76
N GLY A 220 -13.67 8.51 -2.47
CA GLY A 220 -14.10 7.81 -3.69
C GLY A 220 -13.15 8.00 -4.89
N LEU A 221 -12.51 9.16 -5.03
CA LEU A 221 -11.57 9.47 -6.12
C LEU A 221 -10.17 8.88 -5.91
N ILE A 222 -9.78 8.63 -4.66
CA ILE A 222 -8.51 7.96 -4.33
C ILE A 222 -8.60 6.44 -4.59
N ASP A 223 -9.81 5.89 -4.70
CA ASP A 223 -10.08 4.45 -4.72
C ASP A 223 -10.12 3.81 -6.12
N GLU A 224 -9.87 4.58 -7.20
CA GLU A 224 -9.82 4.06 -8.59
C GLU A 224 -8.40 3.73 -9.07
N GLY A 225 -7.35 4.14 -8.35
CA GLY A 225 -5.97 4.14 -8.88
C GLY A 225 -5.06 2.96 -8.52
N SER A 226 -5.35 2.19 -7.46
CA SER A 226 -4.65 0.93 -7.14
C SER A 226 -5.34 0.29 -5.95
N TRP A 227 -6.04 -0.83 -6.15
CA TRP A 227 -6.58 -1.57 -5.02
C TRP A 227 -5.43 -2.35 -4.41
N GLU A 228 -5.17 -2.19 -3.11
CA GLU A 228 -4.12 -2.97 -2.41
C GLU A 228 -4.31 -4.50 -2.57
N CYS A 229 -5.52 -4.94 -2.92
CA CYS A 229 -5.81 -6.35 -3.15
C CYS A 229 -5.51 -6.84 -4.58
N ASP A 230 -5.12 -6.01 -5.55
CA ASP A 230 -4.94 -6.46 -6.94
C ASP A 230 -3.82 -7.52 -7.11
N ASP A 231 -2.95 -7.68 -6.10
CA ASP A 231 -1.82 -8.62 -6.06
C ASP A 231 -2.03 -9.79 -5.07
N VAL A 232 -3.24 -10.00 -4.56
CA VAL A 232 -3.50 -10.96 -3.47
C VAL A 232 -3.72 -12.40 -3.96
N PHE A 233 -4.25 -12.56 -5.16
CA PHE A 233 -4.45 -13.87 -5.79
C PHE A 233 -3.39 -14.02 -6.88
N ASP A 234 -2.43 -14.91 -6.68
CA ASP A 234 -1.48 -15.34 -7.72
C ASP A 234 -1.27 -16.86 -7.56
N PHE A 235 -2.25 -17.63 -8.02
CA PHE A 235 -2.24 -19.09 -7.95
C PHE A 235 -1.54 -19.66 -9.19
N ASP A 236 -0.24 -19.42 -9.30
CA ASP A 236 0.60 -20.02 -10.33
C ASP A 236 1.12 -21.41 -9.92
N ASP A 237 0.75 -21.90 -8.72
CA ASP A 237 1.16 -23.19 -8.19
C ASP A 237 -0.03 -24.17 -8.10
N PRO A 238 -0.07 -25.26 -8.89
CA PRO A 238 -1.08 -26.31 -8.76
C PRO A 238 -1.06 -27.01 -7.39
N ASP A 239 -0.01 -26.82 -6.59
CA ASP A 239 0.11 -27.31 -5.21
C ASP A 239 -0.37 -26.29 -4.15
N THR A 240 -1.06 -25.22 -4.55
CA THR A 240 -1.60 -24.26 -3.56
C THR A 240 -2.65 -24.95 -2.69
N ASP A 241 -2.31 -25.14 -1.40
CA ASP A 241 -3.19 -25.74 -0.40
C ASP A 241 -4.54 -24.99 -0.31
N ALA A 242 -5.65 -25.75 -0.27
CA ALA A 242 -7.00 -25.22 -0.08
C ALA A 242 -7.10 -24.31 1.16
N THR A 243 -6.35 -24.61 2.22
CA THR A 243 -6.32 -23.77 3.44
C THR A 243 -5.75 -22.37 3.19
N VAL A 244 -4.84 -22.22 2.22
CA VAL A 244 -4.25 -20.93 1.82
C VAL A 244 -5.29 -20.09 1.10
N VAL A 245 -6.06 -20.70 0.18
CA VAL A 245 -7.13 -20.03 -0.56
C VAL A 245 -8.17 -19.49 0.43
N GLU A 246 -8.57 -20.29 1.41
CA GLU A 246 -9.49 -19.88 2.47
C GLU A 246 -8.95 -18.69 3.29
N CYS A 247 -7.68 -18.72 3.68
CA CYS A 247 -7.04 -17.60 4.38
C CYS A 247 -7.02 -16.31 3.54
N ILE A 248 -6.82 -16.43 2.22
CA ILE A 248 -6.84 -15.31 1.28
C ILE A 248 -8.26 -14.76 1.15
N VAL A 249 -9.25 -15.62 0.93
CA VAL A 249 -10.67 -15.24 0.85
C VAL A 249 -11.09 -14.55 2.14
N TYR A 250 -10.66 -15.05 3.31
CA TYR A 250 -10.92 -14.43 4.60
C TYR A 250 -10.33 -13.02 4.68
N TYR A 251 -9.08 -12.83 4.28
CA TYR A 251 -8.42 -11.52 4.24
C TYR A 251 -9.17 -10.54 3.32
N VAL A 252 -9.57 -10.98 2.12
CA VAL A 252 -10.30 -10.18 1.13
C VAL A 252 -11.71 -9.85 1.61
N THR A 253 -12.38 -10.80 2.27
CA THR A 253 -13.68 -10.61 2.92
C THR A 253 -13.59 -9.48 3.95
N GLY A 254 -12.54 -9.47 4.78
CA GLY A 254 -12.28 -8.38 5.73
C GLY A 254 -12.07 -7.02 5.07
N PHE A 255 -11.35 -6.99 3.94
CA PHE A 255 -11.14 -5.77 3.14
C PHE A 255 -12.45 -5.23 2.55
N VAL A 256 -13.23 -6.07 1.85
CA VAL A 256 -14.51 -5.70 1.24
C VAL A 256 -15.51 -5.24 2.32
N SER A 257 -15.57 -5.97 3.44
CA SER A 257 -16.44 -5.63 4.58
C SER A 257 -16.11 -4.25 5.15
N ARG A 258 -14.81 -3.93 5.34
CA ARG A 258 -14.37 -2.62 5.82
C ARG A 258 -14.74 -1.50 4.84
N LYS A 259 -14.57 -1.73 3.54
CA LYS A 259 -14.89 -0.74 2.50
C LYS A 259 -16.38 -0.41 2.48
N LEU A 260 -17.23 -1.43 2.48
CA LEU A 260 -18.68 -1.25 2.52
C LEU A 260 -19.17 -0.62 3.83
N ARG A 261 -18.55 -0.98 4.96
CA ARG A 261 -18.87 -0.41 6.28
C ARG A 261 -18.64 1.11 6.31
N ASN A 262 -17.57 1.58 5.66
CA ASN A 262 -17.26 3.00 5.57
C ASN A 262 -18.25 3.75 4.65
N GLY A 263 -18.80 3.07 3.65
CA GLY A 263 -19.75 3.65 2.68
C GLY A 263 -21.22 3.66 3.15
N THR A 264 -21.61 2.86 4.15
CA THR A 264 -22.98 2.81 4.66
C THR A 264 -23.18 3.70 5.89
N THR A 265 -24.38 4.27 6.05
CA THR A 265 -24.80 5.01 7.25
C THR A 265 -25.67 4.19 8.19
N CYS A 266 -26.20 3.04 7.73
CA CYS A 266 -27.09 2.19 8.52
C CYS A 266 -26.32 1.43 9.62
N SER A 267 -26.73 1.60 10.88
CA SER A 267 -26.09 0.95 12.04
C SER A 267 -26.21 -0.58 12.00
N ILE A 268 -27.35 -1.12 11.56
CA ILE A 268 -27.58 -2.57 11.42
C ILE A 268 -26.63 -3.16 10.38
N CYS A 269 -26.50 -2.51 9.21
CA CYS A 269 -25.56 -2.94 8.17
C CYS A 269 -24.10 -2.86 8.64
N LYS A 270 -23.72 -1.79 9.35
CA LYS A 270 -22.36 -1.67 9.90
C LYS A 270 -22.01 -2.81 10.84
N ASN A 271 -22.93 -3.16 11.73
CA ASN A 271 -22.75 -4.26 12.67
C ASN A 271 -22.72 -5.62 11.97
N ALA A 272 -23.54 -5.82 10.92
CA ALA A 272 -23.56 -7.05 10.14
C ALA A 272 -22.26 -7.29 9.35
N LEU A 273 -21.59 -6.22 8.92
CA LEU A 273 -20.30 -6.24 8.21
C LEU A 273 -19.09 -6.41 9.14
N GLN A 274 -19.30 -6.49 10.47
CA GLN A 274 -18.23 -6.65 11.44
C GLN A 274 -18.30 -8.03 12.11
N GLY A 275 -17.15 -8.70 12.22
CA GLY A 275 -17.01 -9.91 12.99
C GLY A 275 -17.20 -9.68 14.50
N LYS A 276 -17.78 -10.67 15.20
CA LYS A 276 -17.85 -10.70 16.67
C LYS A 276 -16.47 -10.93 17.31
N GLN A 277 -16.35 -10.70 18.62
CA GLN A 277 -15.15 -11.05 19.39
C GLN A 277 -14.91 -12.58 19.35
N GLY A 278 -13.66 -13.01 19.16
CA GLY A 278 -13.26 -14.44 19.11
C GLY A 278 -12.91 -14.98 17.72
N LEU A 279 -13.19 -14.22 16.65
CA LEU A 279 -12.89 -14.59 15.26
C LEU A 279 -11.39 -14.63 14.89
N ALA A 280 -10.50 -14.21 15.79
CA ALA A 280 -9.07 -14.32 15.60
C ALA A 280 -8.55 -15.76 15.79
N SER A 281 -9.37 -16.68 16.34
CA SER A 281 -8.92 -18.05 16.66
C SER A 281 -9.25 -19.08 15.57
N VAL A 282 -9.92 -18.68 14.48
CA VAL A 282 -10.23 -19.60 13.38
C VAL A 282 -9.02 -19.77 12.45
N PRO A 283 -8.76 -20.96 11.89
CA PRO A 283 -7.59 -21.20 11.01
C PRO A 283 -7.50 -20.24 9.82
N GLU A 284 -8.64 -19.86 9.25
CA GLU A 284 -8.75 -18.97 8.09
C GLU A 284 -8.35 -17.53 8.43
N ALA A 285 -8.34 -17.17 9.72
CA ALA A 285 -7.89 -15.86 10.17
C ALA A 285 -6.36 -15.73 10.20
N ASP A 286 -5.59 -16.81 10.02
CA ASP A 286 -4.13 -16.83 10.17
C ASP A 286 -3.41 -15.74 9.36
N LEU A 287 -3.85 -15.51 8.11
CA LEU A 287 -3.25 -14.47 7.26
C LEU A 287 -3.56 -13.05 7.77
N VAL A 288 -4.76 -12.84 8.32
CA VAL A 288 -5.14 -11.56 8.95
C VAL A 288 -4.36 -11.36 10.24
N ASN A 289 -4.29 -12.40 11.07
CA ASN A 289 -3.57 -12.40 12.34
C ASN A 289 -2.08 -12.14 12.16
N CYS A 290 -1.47 -12.73 11.12
CA CYS A 290 -0.07 -12.46 10.85
C CYS A 290 0.11 -11.02 10.37
N LYS A 291 -0.69 -10.52 9.41
CA LYS A 291 -0.49 -9.19 8.80
C LYS A 291 -0.97 -8.02 9.66
N THR A 292 -1.86 -8.22 10.62
CA THR A 292 -2.49 -7.10 11.34
C THR A 292 -1.49 -6.29 12.15
N ARG A 293 -1.68 -4.97 12.11
CA ARG A 293 -1.06 -3.98 13.02
C ARG A 293 -2.12 -3.34 13.93
N GLY A 294 -3.25 -4.02 14.15
CA GLY A 294 -4.40 -3.55 14.93
C GLY A 294 -5.54 -2.93 14.12
N TRP A 295 -5.40 -2.77 12.80
CA TRP A 295 -6.38 -2.09 11.94
C TRP A 295 -7.09 -3.01 10.93
N LEU A 296 -6.63 -4.24 10.76
CA LEU A 296 -7.33 -5.20 9.91
C LEU A 296 -8.60 -5.67 10.61
N THR A 297 -9.67 -5.87 9.82
CA THR A 297 -10.99 -6.23 10.34
C THR A 297 -11.25 -7.70 10.07
N HIS A 298 -11.62 -8.45 11.11
CA HIS A 298 -12.16 -9.80 10.96
C HIS A 298 -13.60 -9.71 10.45
N PRO A 299 -13.91 -10.36 9.31
CA PRO A 299 -15.26 -10.39 8.78
C PRO A 299 -16.19 -11.28 9.61
N ASN A 300 -17.49 -11.14 9.36
CA ASN A 300 -18.50 -12.08 9.85
C ASN A 300 -18.39 -13.43 9.11
N MET A 301 -18.58 -14.57 9.79
CA MET A 301 -18.48 -15.90 9.16
C MET A 301 -19.50 -16.12 8.07
N HIS A 302 -20.73 -15.60 8.23
CA HIS A 302 -21.72 -15.67 7.15
C HIS A 302 -21.26 -14.94 5.88
N LEU A 303 -20.49 -13.85 6.01
CA LEU A 303 -19.91 -13.14 4.86
C LEU A 303 -18.71 -13.88 4.28
N PHE A 304 -17.91 -14.52 5.13
CA PHE A 304 -16.80 -15.36 4.69
C PHE A 304 -17.31 -16.57 3.89
N ASP A 305 -18.29 -17.32 4.41
CA ASP A 305 -18.89 -18.47 3.73
C ASP A 305 -19.51 -18.05 2.39
N PHE A 306 -20.15 -16.88 2.37
CA PHE A 306 -20.70 -16.28 1.15
C PHE A 306 -19.61 -16.01 0.09
N PHE A 307 -18.50 -15.38 0.47
CA PHE A 307 -17.42 -15.10 -0.48
C PHE A 307 -16.58 -16.32 -0.82
N LYS A 308 -16.47 -17.31 0.07
CA LYS A 308 -15.89 -18.61 -0.22
C LYS A 308 -16.68 -19.29 -1.35
N TYR A 309 -18.00 -19.38 -1.22
CA TYR A 309 -18.85 -19.93 -2.27
C TYR A 309 -18.78 -19.11 -3.57
N THR A 310 -18.73 -17.77 -3.46
CA THR A 310 -18.58 -16.87 -4.61
C THR A 310 -17.24 -17.12 -5.34
N GLU A 311 -16.14 -17.33 -4.61
CA GLU A 311 -14.84 -17.66 -5.21
C GLU A 311 -14.87 -19.02 -5.92
N GLU A 312 -15.52 -20.02 -5.33
CA GLU A 312 -15.68 -21.34 -5.96
C GLU A 312 -16.44 -21.25 -7.28
N GLN A 313 -17.51 -20.44 -7.36
CA GLN A 313 -18.21 -20.22 -8.63
C GLN A 313 -17.38 -19.38 -9.61
N PHE A 314 -16.74 -18.31 -9.13
CA PHE A 314 -15.88 -17.48 -9.97
C PHE A 314 -14.75 -18.30 -10.61
N ALA A 315 -14.09 -19.16 -9.84
CA ALA A 315 -13.01 -20.01 -10.32
C ALA A 315 -13.44 -20.95 -11.47
N LYS A 316 -14.69 -21.41 -11.48
CA LYS A 316 -15.25 -22.23 -12.57
C LYS A 316 -15.46 -21.43 -13.85
N TYR A 317 -15.95 -20.20 -13.73
CA TYR A 317 -16.34 -19.36 -14.88
C TYR A 317 -15.29 -18.31 -15.27
N ALA A 318 -14.15 -18.21 -14.57
CA ALA A 318 -13.16 -17.14 -14.76
C ALA A 318 -12.65 -17.03 -16.21
N GLY A 319 -12.60 -18.15 -16.94
CA GLY A 319 -12.19 -18.19 -18.35
C GLY A 319 -13.27 -17.76 -19.36
N ASP A 320 -14.52 -17.63 -18.92
CA ASP A 320 -15.65 -17.36 -19.80
C ASP A 320 -15.78 -15.87 -20.13
N ARG A 321 -16.41 -15.56 -21.28
CA ARG A 321 -16.65 -14.15 -21.69
C ARG A 321 -17.67 -13.45 -20.78
N ASP A 322 -18.58 -14.22 -20.23
CA ASP A 322 -19.70 -13.86 -19.36
C ASP A 322 -19.45 -14.31 -17.90
N ALA A 323 -18.18 -14.38 -17.48
CA ALA A 323 -17.77 -14.79 -16.14
C ALA A 323 -18.52 -14.05 -15.01
N TYR A 324 -18.80 -12.76 -15.20
CA TYR A 324 -19.53 -11.94 -14.22
C TYR A 324 -20.97 -12.45 -14.02
N ASP A 325 -21.71 -12.60 -15.12
CA ASP A 325 -23.12 -12.96 -15.10
C ASP A 325 -23.29 -14.40 -14.61
N LYS A 326 -22.50 -15.34 -15.16
CA LYS A 326 -22.52 -16.75 -14.72
C LYS A 326 -22.19 -16.94 -13.25
N THR A 327 -21.20 -16.20 -12.73
CA THR A 327 -20.87 -16.25 -11.30
C THR A 327 -22.02 -15.69 -10.46
N THR A 328 -22.60 -14.57 -10.90
CA THR A 328 -23.71 -13.92 -10.20
C THR A 328 -24.93 -14.84 -10.16
N ASP A 329 -25.36 -15.38 -11.29
CA ASP A 329 -26.50 -16.27 -11.41
C ASP A 329 -26.31 -17.53 -10.57
N ALA A 330 -25.15 -18.18 -10.68
CA ALA A 330 -24.84 -19.37 -9.89
C ALA A 330 -24.89 -19.11 -8.38
N VAL A 331 -24.42 -17.95 -7.91
CA VAL A 331 -24.47 -17.59 -6.49
C VAL A 331 -25.91 -17.27 -6.04
N LEU A 332 -26.67 -16.52 -6.84
CA LEU A 332 -28.04 -16.15 -6.51
C LEU A 332 -29.00 -17.35 -6.49
N GLU A 333 -28.79 -18.34 -7.38
CA GLU A 333 -29.62 -19.54 -7.45
C GLU A 333 -29.31 -20.54 -6.33
N ASN A 334 -28.05 -20.65 -5.92
CA ASN A 334 -27.59 -21.77 -5.08
C ASN A 334 -27.16 -21.38 -3.66
N PHE A 335 -26.98 -20.08 -3.35
CA PHE A 335 -26.59 -19.62 -2.02
C PHE A 335 -27.70 -18.86 -1.31
N HIS A 336 -28.12 -19.35 -0.14
CA HIS A 336 -29.12 -18.66 0.67
C HIS A 336 -28.49 -17.53 1.51
N PHE A 337 -28.48 -16.32 0.97
CA PHE A 337 -27.95 -15.15 1.68
C PHE A 337 -28.89 -14.65 2.78
N THR A 338 -28.39 -14.63 4.02
CA THR A 338 -29.08 -14.05 5.18
C THR A 338 -28.38 -12.75 5.59
N PHE A 339 -29.16 -11.69 5.83
CA PHE A 339 -28.64 -10.40 6.26
C PHE A 339 -29.57 -9.77 7.30
N PRO A 340 -29.05 -9.24 8.42
CA PRO A 340 -29.88 -8.73 9.52
C PRO A 340 -30.74 -7.52 9.16
N CYS A 341 -30.34 -6.74 8.15
CA CYS A 341 -31.07 -5.55 7.73
C CYS A 341 -32.04 -5.87 6.59
N GLY A 342 -33.34 -5.98 6.89
CA GLY A 342 -34.36 -6.27 5.88
C GLY A 342 -34.49 -5.19 4.79
N THR A 343 -34.29 -3.91 5.13
CA THR A 343 -34.46 -2.79 4.17
C THR A 343 -33.32 -2.68 3.15
N HIS A 344 -32.10 -3.05 3.53
CA HIS A 344 -30.91 -2.93 2.68
C HIS A 344 -30.37 -4.30 2.24
N LYS A 345 -31.07 -5.41 2.51
CA LYS A 345 -30.59 -6.76 2.24
C LYS A 345 -30.20 -6.93 0.76
N GLU A 346 -31.11 -6.59 -0.14
CA GLU A 346 -30.91 -6.74 -1.60
C GLU A 346 -29.81 -5.81 -2.12
N GLU A 347 -29.82 -4.55 -1.68
CA GLU A 347 -28.78 -3.57 -2.04
C GLU A 347 -27.39 -4.02 -1.57
N MET A 348 -27.28 -4.55 -0.34
CA MET A 348 -26.02 -5.03 0.21
C MET A 348 -25.53 -6.28 -0.51
N LEU A 349 -26.43 -7.22 -0.82
CA LEU A 349 -26.10 -8.41 -1.60
C LEU A 349 -25.52 -8.04 -2.98
N ALA A 350 -26.21 -7.16 -3.70
CA ALA A 350 -25.77 -6.69 -5.01
C ALA A 350 -24.39 -6.01 -4.92
N LYS A 351 -24.18 -5.14 -3.93
CA LYS A 351 -22.88 -4.49 -3.70
C LYS A 351 -21.78 -5.50 -3.37
N LEU A 352 -22.03 -6.44 -2.47
CA LEU A 352 -21.06 -7.45 -2.06
C LEU A 352 -20.61 -8.30 -3.26
N LEU A 353 -21.56 -8.82 -4.05
CA LEU A 353 -21.28 -9.60 -5.26
C LEU A 353 -20.50 -8.77 -6.27
N HIS A 354 -21.03 -7.60 -6.63
CA HIS A 354 -20.42 -6.74 -7.64
C HIS A 354 -18.97 -6.40 -7.27
N TYR A 355 -18.72 -5.95 -6.04
CA TYR A 355 -17.38 -5.59 -5.61
C TYR A 355 -16.42 -6.78 -5.62
N TYR A 356 -16.86 -7.94 -5.15
CA TYR A 356 -16.00 -9.12 -5.08
C TYR A 356 -15.68 -9.65 -6.49
N ILE A 357 -16.69 -9.83 -7.35
CA ILE A 357 -16.51 -10.33 -8.72
C ILE A 357 -15.66 -9.35 -9.54
N CYS A 358 -15.93 -8.03 -9.48
CA CYS A 358 -15.11 -7.05 -10.19
C CYS A 358 -13.65 -7.00 -9.68
N LEU A 359 -13.43 -7.22 -8.38
CA LEU A 359 -12.08 -7.38 -7.83
C LEU A 359 -11.39 -8.62 -8.43
N ARG A 360 -12.06 -9.78 -8.41
CA ARG A 360 -11.53 -11.03 -8.92
C ARG A 360 -11.28 -11.01 -10.43
N MET A 361 -12.18 -10.43 -11.22
CA MET A 361 -11.99 -10.24 -12.66
C MET A 361 -10.75 -9.41 -12.96
N ARG A 362 -10.55 -8.29 -12.26
CA ARG A 362 -9.35 -7.45 -12.43
C ARG A 362 -8.07 -8.22 -12.12
N GLN A 363 -8.05 -8.94 -11.00
CA GLN A 363 -6.92 -9.79 -10.61
C GLN A 363 -6.67 -10.88 -11.67
N TYR A 364 -7.70 -11.56 -12.14
CA TYR A 364 -7.60 -12.61 -13.16
C TYR A 364 -7.07 -12.07 -14.51
N CYS A 365 -7.58 -10.93 -14.97
CA CYS A 365 -7.07 -10.25 -16.16
C CYS A 365 -5.58 -9.87 -16.00
N ARG A 366 -5.18 -9.40 -14.82
CA ARG A 366 -3.79 -9.07 -14.52
C ARG A 366 -2.89 -10.31 -14.53
N GLN A 367 -3.33 -11.41 -13.92
CA GLN A 367 -2.64 -12.71 -13.98
C GLN A 367 -2.43 -13.16 -15.43
N LEU A 368 -3.48 -13.13 -16.26
CA LEU A 368 -3.38 -13.46 -17.69
C LEU A 368 -2.34 -12.61 -18.42
N LYS A 369 -2.33 -11.29 -18.16
CA LYS A 369 -1.34 -10.37 -18.72
C LYS A 369 0.08 -10.72 -18.27
N ASN A 370 0.30 -10.94 -16.96
CA ASN A 370 1.61 -11.30 -16.43
C ASN A 370 2.12 -12.63 -17.03
N ARG A 371 1.24 -13.64 -17.18
CA ARG A 371 1.56 -14.91 -17.84
C ARG A 371 1.97 -14.72 -19.29
N HIS A 372 1.26 -13.86 -20.02
CA HIS A 372 1.60 -13.54 -21.41
C HIS A 372 2.95 -12.82 -21.51
N GLU A 373 3.23 -11.86 -20.62
CA GLU A 373 4.52 -11.16 -20.57
C GLU A 373 5.68 -12.10 -20.24
N LYS A 374 5.50 -13.00 -19.26
CA LYS A 374 6.50 -14.01 -18.87
C LYS A 374 6.79 -14.97 -20.03
N LYS A 375 5.74 -15.51 -20.67
CA LYS A 375 5.88 -16.36 -21.85
C LYS A 375 6.62 -15.64 -22.99
N SER A 376 6.29 -14.38 -23.25
CA SER A 376 6.98 -13.57 -24.26
C SER A 376 8.45 -13.34 -23.92
N HIS A 377 8.76 -13.06 -22.65
CA HIS A 377 10.13 -12.91 -22.17
C HIS A 377 10.93 -14.21 -22.35
N ASP A 378 10.36 -15.35 -21.96
CA ASP A 378 11.03 -16.65 -22.05
C ASP A 378 11.28 -17.06 -23.51
N LEU A 379 10.30 -16.84 -24.39
CA LEU A 379 10.48 -17.02 -25.84
C LEU A 379 11.57 -16.12 -26.42
N ARG A 380 11.66 -14.86 -25.99
CA ARG A 380 12.75 -13.95 -26.39
C ARG A 380 14.11 -14.39 -25.85
N LYS A 381 14.14 -14.99 -24.66
CA LYS A 381 15.38 -15.54 -24.08
C LYS A 381 15.83 -16.78 -24.86
N MET A 382 14.90 -17.68 -25.21
CA MET A 382 15.19 -18.86 -26.04
C MET A 382 15.63 -18.47 -27.45
N ALA A 383 15.00 -17.47 -28.07
CA ALA A 383 15.37 -16.99 -29.41
C ALA A 383 16.76 -16.33 -29.47
N LYS A 384 17.34 -15.95 -28.33
CA LYS A 384 18.73 -15.44 -28.24
C LYS A 384 19.77 -16.55 -28.03
N LEU A 385 19.33 -17.79 -27.84
CA LEU A 385 20.17 -18.97 -27.66
C LEU A 385 20.24 -19.85 -28.93
N VAL A 386 19.61 -19.39 -30.03
CA VAL A 386 19.64 -20.02 -31.36
C VAL A 386 20.52 -19.20 -32.30
#